data_AF-A0A0R3QIB3-F1
#
_entry.id   AF-A0A0R3QIB3-F1
#
_cell.length_a   1.000
_cell.length_b   1.000
_cell.length_c   1.000
_cell.angle_alpha   90.00
_cell.angle_beta   90.00
_cell.angle_gamma   90.00
#
_symmetry.space_group_name_H-M   'P 1'
#
loop_
_entity.id
_entity.type
_entity.pdbx_description
1 polymer ?
#
loop_
_entity_poly.entity_id
_entity_poly.type
_entity_poly.pdbx_seq_one_letter_code
_entity_poly.pdbx_strand_id
1 'polypeptide(L)'
;MDRSYCIIVLFLVLPSTCQEKSTAWLTDVVDIRDKNHEITKYIAVLFFTALLLCGIISNTLMAVVVFSKQQNNHYGREFTLIILQVIISNFTAFLPQIFVVLPEILKTKNSSYSNETTWINRAFSTSNTFSLFSILHFSLLLTLNRFVALILP
;
A
#
# COMPACT_ATOMS: atom_id res chain seq x y z
N MET A 1 19.01 63.21 26.44
CA MET A 1 17.68 62.58 26.55
C MET A 1 17.62 61.29 25.71
N ASP A 2 18.78 60.67 25.46
CA ASP A 2 18.97 59.76 24.31
C ASP A 2 19.09 58.28 24.71
N ARG A 3 19.23 58.02 26.02
CA ARG A 3 19.39 56.66 26.57
C ARG A 3 18.06 55.89 26.69
N SER A 4 16.95 56.60 26.90
CA SER A 4 15.61 56.00 27.08
C SER A 4 15.02 55.52 25.75
N TYR A 5 15.19 56.32 24.68
CA TYR A 5 14.77 55.92 23.32
C TYR A 5 15.52 54.68 22.82
N CYS A 6 16.80 54.56 23.16
CA CYS A 6 17.61 53.41 22.75
C CYS A 6 17.12 52.09 23.38
N ILE A 7 16.60 52.12 24.62
CA ILE A 7 16.04 50.93 25.29
C ILE A 7 14.71 50.51 24.67
N ILE A 8 13.83 51.46 24.36
CA ILE A 8 12.53 51.20 23.73
C ILE A 8 12.71 50.63 22.31
N VAL A 9 13.64 51.19 21.53
CA VAL A 9 13.97 50.69 20.19
C VAL A 9 14.57 49.27 20.27
N LEU A 10 15.47 49.00 21.22
CA LEU A 10 16.02 47.65 21.42
C LEU A 10 14.92 46.63 21.77
N PHE A 11 13.97 47.03 22.63
CA PHE A 11 12.84 46.20 23.04
C PHE A 11 11.81 45.94 21.94
N LEU A 12 11.76 46.78 20.89
CA LEU A 12 10.88 46.59 19.73
C LEU A 12 11.57 45.81 18.60
N VAL A 13 12.88 46.01 18.40
CA VAL A 13 13.66 45.32 17.36
C VAL A 13 13.95 43.86 17.75
N LEU A 14 14.17 43.57 19.04
CA LEU A 14 14.50 42.21 19.49
C LEU A 14 13.34 41.21 19.30
N PRO A 15 12.07 41.53 19.63
CA PRO A 15 10.94 40.64 19.33
C PRO A 15 10.67 40.52 17.83
N SER A 16 10.81 41.62 17.07
CA SER A 16 10.55 41.63 15.62
C SER A 16 11.53 40.74 14.86
N THR A 17 12.83 40.84 15.16
CA THR A 17 13.87 40.00 14.54
C THR A 17 13.77 38.53 14.98
N CYS A 18 13.38 38.28 16.23
CA CYS A 18 13.14 36.92 16.73
C CYS A 18 11.91 36.28 16.07
N GLN A 19 10.83 37.05 15.88
CA GLN A 19 9.60 36.60 15.23
C GLN A 19 9.81 36.34 13.72
N GLU A 20 10.58 37.16 13.05
CA GLU A 20 10.94 36.95 11.63
C GLU A 20 11.78 35.68 11.47
N LYS A 21 12.80 35.49 12.33
CA LYS A 21 13.63 34.28 12.34
C LYS A 21 12.84 33.01 12.70
N SER A 22 11.91 33.09 13.66
CA SER A 22 11.05 31.96 14.01
C SER A 22 10.08 31.62 12.89
N THR A 23 9.54 32.62 12.19
CA THR A 23 8.64 32.42 11.06
C THR A 23 9.39 31.81 9.88
N ALA A 24 10.59 32.30 9.56
CA ALA A 24 11.44 31.71 8.51
C ALA A 24 11.81 30.25 8.80
N TRP A 25 12.25 29.94 10.02
CA TRP A 25 12.57 28.55 10.43
C TRP A 25 11.34 27.63 10.41
N LEU A 26 10.17 28.12 10.87
CA LEU A 26 8.93 27.35 10.83
C LEU A 26 8.49 27.05 9.38
N THR A 27 8.66 28.02 8.48
CA THR A 27 8.31 27.87 7.06
C THR A 27 9.24 26.86 6.38
N ASP A 28 10.55 26.93 6.64
CA ASP A 28 11.55 25.97 6.13
C ASP A 28 11.30 24.54 6.65
N VAL A 29 11.01 24.37 7.94
CA VAL A 29 10.68 23.05 8.52
C VAL A 29 9.37 22.48 7.97
N VAL A 30 8.37 23.33 7.71
CA VAL A 30 7.12 22.92 7.07
C VAL A 30 7.36 22.49 5.62
N ASP A 31 8.14 23.25 4.86
CA ASP A 31 8.47 22.97 3.46
C ASP A 31 9.29 21.67 3.32
N ILE A 32 10.31 21.47 4.17
CA ILE A 32 11.10 20.22 4.21
C ILE A 32 10.22 19.01 4.55
N ARG A 33 9.29 19.16 5.49
CA ARG A 33 8.37 18.08 5.89
C ARG A 33 7.37 17.75 4.79
N ASP A 34 6.86 18.75 4.09
CA ASP A 34 5.92 18.55 2.98
C ASP A 34 6.62 17.87 1.80
N LYS A 35 7.83 18.33 1.45
CA LYS A 35 8.69 17.70 0.43
C LYS A 35 9.03 16.25 0.76
N ASN A 36 9.38 15.95 2.02
CA ASN A 36 9.64 14.56 2.44
C ASN A 36 8.38 13.70 2.38
N HIS A 37 7.21 14.25 2.72
CA HIS A 37 5.94 13.55 2.62
C HIS A 37 5.59 13.22 1.16
N GLU A 38 5.83 14.17 0.25
CA GLU A 38 5.64 14.00 -1.19
C GLU A 38 6.55 12.91 -1.77
N ILE A 39 7.85 12.95 -1.45
CA ILE A 39 8.81 11.90 -1.88
C ILE A 39 8.38 10.52 -1.36
N THR A 40 8.00 10.43 -0.08
CA THR A 40 7.56 9.17 0.55
C THR A 40 6.34 8.59 -0.16
N LYS A 41 5.37 9.45 -0.50
CA LYS A 41 4.18 9.07 -1.26
C LYS A 41 4.52 8.51 -2.65
N TYR A 42 5.41 9.17 -3.38
CA TYR A 42 5.85 8.67 -4.69
C TYR A 42 6.55 7.31 -4.61
N ILE A 43 7.44 7.12 -3.63
CA ILE A 43 8.11 5.85 -3.40
C ILE A 43 7.08 4.76 -3.07
N ALA A 44 6.11 5.05 -2.20
CA ALA A 44 5.07 4.11 -1.82
C ALA A 44 4.23 3.69 -3.03
N VAL A 45 3.79 4.64 -3.86
CA VAL A 45 3.04 4.37 -5.10
C VAL A 45 3.85 3.52 -6.06
N LEU A 46 5.12 3.87 -6.30
CA LEU A 46 6.00 3.10 -7.19
C LEU A 46 6.14 1.65 -6.74
N PHE A 47 6.40 1.44 -5.45
CA PHE A 47 6.55 0.11 -4.87
C PHE A 47 5.23 -0.68 -4.95
N PHE A 48 4.10 -0.05 -4.64
CA PHE A 48 2.77 -0.66 -4.77
C PHE A 48 2.48 -1.11 -6.19
N THR A 49 2.70 -0.23 -7.17
CA THR A 49 2.47 -0.54 -8.58
C THR A 49 3.38 -1.66 -9.07
N ALA A 50 4.67 -1.64 -8.69
CA ALA A 50 5.61 -2.70 -9.05
C ALA A 50 5.19 -4.06 -8.47
N LEU A 51 4.82 -4.12 -7.19
CA LEU A 51 4.36 -5.35 -6.55
C LEU A 51 3.06 -5.88 -7.16
N LEU A 52 2.09 -5.01 -7.46
CA LEU A 52 0.86 -5.39 -8.13
C LEU A 52 1.14 -5.97 -9.52
N LEU A 53 2.01 -5.33 -10.30
CA LEU A 53 2.38 -5.79 -11.63
C LEU A 53 3.07 -7.16 -11.57
N CYS A 54 4.04 -7.33 -10.67
CA CYS A 54 4.68 -8.62 -10.44
C CYS A 54 3.68 -9.69 -10.01
N GLY A 55 2.76 -9.35 -9.11
CA GLY A 55 1.67 -10.23 -8.66
C GLY A 55 0.77 -10.68 -9.81
N ILE A 56 0.34 -9.75 -10.67
CA ILE A 56 -0.49 -10.07 -11.84
C ILE A 56 0.28 -10.96 -12.81
N ILE A 57 1.50 -10.57 -13.21
CA ILE A 57 2.31 -11.33 -14.17
C ILE A 57 2.56 -12.76 -13.66
N SER A 58 2.97 -12.91 -12.40
CA SER A 58 3.26 -14.23 -11.82
C SER A 58 2.03 -15.13 -11.74
N ASN A 59 0.87 -14.60 -11.31
CA ASN A 59 -0.37 -15.37 -11.26
C ASN A 59 -0.90 -15.73 -12.65
N THR A 60 -0.79 -14.83 -13.62
CA THR A 60 -1.13 -15.12 -15.03
C THR A 60 -0.22 -16.19 -15.62
N LEU A 61 1.09 -16.10 -15.38
CA LEU A 61 2.04 -17.13 -15.82
C LEU A 61 1.72 -18.49 -15.18
N MET A 62 1.40 -18.51 -13.89
CA MET A 62 0.97 -19.72 -13.19
C MET A 62 -0.30 -20.32 -13.82
N ALA A 63 -1.30 -19.49 -14.11
CA ALA A 63 -2.52 -19.91 -14.81
C ALA A 63 -2.18 -20.55 -16.16
N VAL A 64 -1.39 -19.87 -16.99
CA VAL A 64 -0.97 -20.36 -18.32
C VAL A 64 -0.28 -21.72 -18.19
N VAL A 65 0.68 -21.86 -17.29
CA VAL A 65 1.40 -23.14 -17.09
C VAL A 65 0.45 -24.27 -16.71
N VAL A 66 -0.50 -24.01 -15.81
CA VAL A 66 -1.49 -25.02 -15.40
C VAL A 66 -2.40 -25.40 -16.56
N PHE A 67 -2.97 -24.44 -17.28
CA PHE A 67 -3.88 -24.73 -18.40
C PHE A 67 -3.17 -25.40 -19.58
N SER A 68 -1.95 -24.99 -19.92
CA SER A 68 -1.17 -25.63 -20.98
C SER A 68 -0.81 -27.08 -20.63
N LYS A 69 -0.45 -27.37 -19.37
CA LYS A 69 -0.11 -28.72 -18.93
C LYS A 69 -1.33 -29.61 -18.66
N GLN A 70 -2.48 -29.02 -18.34
CA GLN A 70 -3.75 -29.74 -18.21
C GLN A 70 -4.14 -30.41 -19.53
N GLN A 71 -3.94 -29.74 -20.67
CA GLN A 71 -4.19 -30.32 -22.00
C GLN A 71 -3.31 -31.55 -22.29
N ASN A 72 -2.13 -31.61 -21.68
CA ASN A 72 -1.18 -32.71 -21.80
C ASN A 72 -1.32 -33.76 -20.67
N ASN A 73 -2.40 -33.72 -19.87
CA ASN A 73 -2.68 -34.64 -18.76
C ASN A 73 -1.57 -34.76 -17.69
N HIS A 74 -0.70 -33.77 -17.55
CA HIS A 74 0.42 -33.84 -16.59
C HIS A 74 0.02 -33.56 -15.14
N TYR A 75 -1.14 -32.94 -14.90
CA TYR A 75 -1.60 -32.58 -13.56
C TYR A 75 -2.98 -33.18 -13.26
N GLY A 76 -3.13 -33.67 -12.03
CA GLY A 76 -4.43 -34.14 -11.53
C GLY A 76 -5.41 -32.98 -11.37
N ARG A 77 -6.70 -33.27 -11.54
CA ARG A 77 -7.78 -32.28 -11.44
C ARG A 77 -7.74 -31.50 -10.13
N GLU A 78 -7.52 -32.20 -9.01
CA GLU A 78 -7.50 -31.58 -7.67
C GLU A 78 -6.35 -30.56 -7.53
N PHE A 79 -5.16 -30.89 -8.05
CA PHE A 79 -4.02 -29.97 -8.07
C PHE A 79 -4.34 -28.68 -8.86
N THR A 80 -4.94 -28.83 -10.03
CA THR A 80 -5.35 -27.71 -10.89
C THR A 80 -6.37 -26.81 -10.19
N LEU A 81 -7.36 -27.40 -9.50
CA LEU A 81 -8.35 -26.65 -8.73
C LEU A 81 -7.73 -25.89 -7.56
N ILE A 82 -6.80 -26.50 -6.83
CA ILE A 82 -6.09 -25.85 -5.72
C ILE A 82 -5.31 -24.62 -6.23
N ILE A 83 -4.56 -24.76 -7.32
CA ILE A 83 -3.82 -23.63 -7.90
C ILE A 83 -4.77 -22.53 -8.36
N LEU A 84 -5.88 -22.89 -9.01
CA LEU A 84 -6.86 -21.90 -9.44
C LEU A 84 -7.42 -21.10 -8.25
N GLN A 85 -7.68 -21.75 -7.11
CA GLN A 85 -8.12 -21.08 -5.90
C GLN A 85 -7.04 -20.15 -5.31
N VAL A 86 -5.76 -20.55 -5.35
CA VAL A 86 -4.64 -19.66 -4.98
C VAL A 86 -4.63 -18.42 -5.89
N ILE A 87 -4.74 -18.60 -7.21
CA ILE A 87 -4.75 -17.50 -8.19
C ILE A 87 -5.92 -16.54 -7.93
N ILE A 88 -7.14 -17.07 -7.76
CA ILE A 88 -8.33 -16.26 -7.47
C ILE A 88 -8.16 -15.47 -6.16
N SER A 89 -7.61 -16.12 -5.14
CA SER A 89 -7.37 -15.47 -3.84
C SER A 89 -6.34 -14.34 -3.95
N ASN A 90 -5.26 -14.55 -4.71
CA ASN A 90 -4.27 -13.50 -5.00
C ASN A 90 -4.90 -12.31 -5.75
N PHE A 91 -5.70 -12.56 -6.80
CA PHE A 91 -6.38 -11.47 -7.51
C PHE A 91 -7.39 -10.73 -6.63
N THR A 92 -8.10 -11.44 -5.75
CA THR A 92 -9.04 -10.83 -4.79
C THR A 92 -8.29 -9.96 -3.77
N ALA A 93 -7.08 -10.37 -3.34
CA ALA A 93 -6.21 -9.56 -2.48
C ALA A 93 -5.70 -8.28 -3.17
N PHE A 94 -5.67 -8.20 -4.50
CA PHE A 94 -5.28 -6.97 -5.22
C PHE A 94 -6.38 -5.91 -5.22
N LEU A 95 -7.65 -6.31 -5.18
CA LEU A 95 -8.78 -5.37 -5.17
C LEU A 95 -8.71 -4.32 -4.05
N PRO A 96 -8.56 -4.68 -2.76
CA PRO A 96 -8.45 -3.69 -1.69
C PRO A 96 -7.21 -2.78 -1.87
N GLN A 97 -6.12 -3.29 -2.44
CA GLN A 97 -4.92 -2.50 -2.70
C GLN A 97 -5.18 -1.44 -3.80
N ILE A 98 -5.88 -1.82 -4.86
CA ILE A 98 -6.18 -0.94 -6.01
C ILE A 98 -7.28 0.08 -5.67
N PHE A 99 -8.32 -0.33 -4.94
CA PHE A 99 -9.51 0.50 -4.74
C PHE A 99 -9.50 1.30 -3.43
N VAL A 100 -8.72 0.89 -2.43
CA VAL A 100 -8.65 1.59 -1.14
C VAL A 100 -7.27 2.19 -0.91
N VAL A 101 -6.24 1.34 -0.86
CA VAL A 101 -4.90 1.78 -0.44
C VAL A 101 -4.27 2.76 -1.42
N LEU A 102 -4.27 2.44 -2.72
CA LEU A 102 -3.66 3.31 -3.73
C LEU A 102 -4.36 4.68 -3.82
N PRO A 103 -5.70 4.79 -3.89
CA PRO A 103 -6.39 6.08 -3.84
C PRO A 103 -6.16 6.85 -2.54
N GLU A 104 -6.07 6.16 -1.40
CA GLU A 104 -5.84 6.80 -0.10
C GLU A 104 -4.43 7.41 -0.01
N ILE A 105 -3.41 6.71 -0.53
CA ILE A 105 -2.05 7.26 -0.66
C ILE A 105 -2.02 8.43 -1.66
N LEU A 106 -2.82 8.38 -2.72
CA LEU A 106 -2.86 9.41 -3.76
C LEU A 106 -3.66 10.66 -3.36
N LYS A 107 -4.58 10.57 -2.40
CA LYS A 107 -5.35 11.73 -1.92
C LYS A 107 -4.44 12.81 -1.32
N THR A 108 -4.83 14.06 -1.53
CA THR A 108 -4.29 15.23 -0.81
C THR A 108 -5.31 15.64 0.26
N LYS A 109 -4.82 16.29 1.33
CA LYS A 109 -5.46 16.48 2.66
C LYS A 109 -6.88 17.07 2.70
N ASN A 110 -7.48 17.46 1.57
CA ASN A 110 -8.71 18.26 1.52
C ASN A 110 -9.82 17.62 0.66
N SER A 111 -10.32 16.43 0.99
CA SER A 111 -11.57 15.94 0.39
C SER A 111 -12.58 15.50 1.45
N SER A 112 -13.76 16.13 1.42
CA SER A 112 -14.92 16.00 2.30
C SER A 112 -15.62 14.61 2.28
N TYR A 113 -14.98 13.58 1.73
CA TYR A 113 -15.58 12.27 1.44
C TYR A 113 -15.24 11.19 2.49
N SER A 114 -14.95 11.57 3.74
CA SER A 114 -14.55 10.58 4.77
C SER A 114 -15.69 9.63 5.16
N ASN A 115 -16.95 10.09 5.13
CA ASN A 115 -18.07 9.29 5.63
C ASN A 115 -18.59 8.26 4.60
N GLU A 116 -18.56 8.59 3.29
CA GLU A 116 -18.99 7.67 2.22
C GLU A 116 -18.02 6.51 1.98
N THR A 117 -16.76 6.62 2.41
CA THR A 117 -15.73 5.60 2.18
C THR A 117 -15.64 4.55 3.28
N THR A 118 -16.30 4.76 4.42
CA THR A 118 -16.21 3.86 5.59
C THR A 118 -16.68 2.43 5.28
N TRP A 119 -17.81 2.28 4.59
CA TRP A 119 -18.35 0.95 4.25
C TRP A 119 -17.50 0.25 3.19
N ILE A 120 -16.97 1.01 2.23
CA ILE A 120 -16.04 0.54 1.20
C ILE A 120 -14.77 0.01 1.86
N ASN A 121 -14.16 0.82 2.74
CA ASN A 121 -12.95 0.46 3.47
C ASN A 121 -13.16 -0.78 4.35
N ARG A 122 -14.31 -0.89 5.01
CA ARG A 122 -14.67 -2.08 5.81
C ARG A 122 -14.81 -3.32 4.92
N ALA A 123 -15.56 -3.24 3.82
CA ALA A 123 -15.76 -4.37 2.91
C ALA A 123 -14.43 -4.86 2.30
N PHE A 124 -13.60 -3.92 1.83
CA PHE A 124 -12.29 -4.23 1.26
C PHE A 124 -11.28 -4.70 2.31
N SER A 125 -11.32 -4.20 3.55
CA SER A 125 -10.49 -4.72 4.66
C SER A 125 -10.84 -6.17 5.01
N THR A 126 -12.14 -6.48 5.10
CA THR A 126 -12.61 -7.87 5.30
C THR A 126 -12.20 -8.76 4.13
N SER A 127 -12.37 -8.28 2.89
CA SER A 127 -11.96 -8.99 1.67
C SER A 127 -10.45 -9.27 1.65
N ASN A 128 -9.61 -8.32 2.06
CA ASN A 128 -8.17 -8.51 2.18
C ASN A 128 -7.83 -9.62 3.18
N THR A 129 -8.43 -9.55 4.37
CA THR A 129 -8.21 -10.54 5.44
C THR A 129 -8.61 -11.95 5.00
N PHE A 130 -9.79 -12.07 4.39
CA PHE A 130 -10.27 -13.33 3.83
C PHE A 130 -9.33 -13.86 2.75
N SER A 131 -8.88 -13.00 1.84
CA SER A 131 -7.97 -13.38 0.75
C SER A 131 -6.63 -13.89 1.29
N LEU A 132 -6.06 -13.23 2.30
CA LEU A 132 -4.81 -13.67 2.95
C LEU A 132 -4.98 -15.05 3.62
N PHE A 133 -6.08 -15.25 4.35
CA PHE A 133 -6.39 -16.55 4.95
C PHE A 133 -6.56 -17.64 3.90
N SER A 134 -7.24 -17.32 2.80
CA SER A 134 -7.46 -18.21 1.67
C SER A 134 -6.14 -18.62 0.99
N ILE A 135 -5.25 -17.66 0.72
CA ILE A 135 -3.91 -17.91 0.18
C ILE A 135 -3.13 -18.87 1.08
N LEU A 136 -3.13 -18.64 2.40
CA LEU A 136 -2.45 -19.51 3.36
C LEU A 136 -3.01 -20.94 3.34
N HIS A 137 -4.34 -21.09 3.42
CA HIS A 137 -4.99 -22.41 3.45
C HIS A 137 -4.77 -23.18 2.14
N PHE A 138 -4.93 -22.54 0.99
CA PHE A 138 -4.73 -23.20 -0.29
C PHE A 138 -3.25 -23.49 -0.59
N SER A 139 -2.33 -22.66 -0.09
CA SER A 139 -0.88 -22.96 -0.18
C SER A 139 -0.51 -24.17 0.68
N LEU A 140 -1.10 -24.30 1.87
CA LEU A 140 -0.96 -25.50 2.70
C LEU A 140 -1.51 -26.73 1.96
N LEU A 141 -2.72 -26.62 1.40
CA LEU A 141 -3.36 -27.71 0.66
C LEU A 141 -2.55 -28.12 -0.58
N LEU A 142 -1.97 -27.15 -1.28
CA LEU A 142 -1.06 -27.38 -2.42
C LEU A 142 0.17 -28.17 -1.98
N THR A 143 0.76 -27.79 -0.84
CA THR A 143 1.93 -28.46 -0.26
C THR A 143 1.58 -29.90 0.13
N LEU A 144 0.46 -30.11 0.81
CA LEU A 144 -0.01 -31.44 1.20
C LEU A 144 -0.32 -32.33 -0.01
N ASN A 145 -1.00 -31.78 -1.03
CA ASN A 145 -1.29 -32.49 -2.27
C ASN A 145 -0.01 -33.00 -2.94
N ARG A 146 1.02 -32.14 -3.02
CA ARG A 146 2.33 -32.52 -3.57
C ARG A 146 3.08 -33.52 -2.68
N PHE A 147 2.99 -33.37 -1.36
CA PHE A 147 3.60 -34.31 -0.42
C PHE A 147 3.03 -35.72 -0.59
N VAL A 148 1.70 -35.85 -0.60
CA VAL A 148 1.03 -37.14 -0.81
C VAL A 148 1.42 -37.74 -2.15
N ALA A 149 1.32 -36.97 -3.24
CA ALA A 149 1.62 -37.47 -4.59
C ALA A 149 3.09 -37.93 -4.79
N LEU A 150 4.03 -37.43 -3.98
CA LEU A 150 5.45 -37.77 -4.08
C LEU A 150 5.91 -38.85 -3.10
N ILE A 151 5.29 -38.94 -1.91
CA ILE A 151 5.77 -39.77 -0.79
C ILE A 151 4.81 -40.94 -0.48
N LEU A 152 3.51 -40.77 -0.71
CA LEU A 152 2.48 -41.79 -0.53
C LEU A 152 1.84 -42.11 -1.89
N PRO A 153 2.55 -42.82 -2.79
CA PRO A 153 2.01 -43.21 -4.09
C PRO A 153 0.83 -44.18 -3.97
#